data_AF-A0A530H2T8-F1
#
_entry.id   AF-A0A530H2T8-F1
#
_cell.length_a   1.000
_cell.length_b   1.000
_cell.length_c   1.000
_cell.angle_alpha   90.00
_cell.angle_beta   90.00
_cell.angle_gamma   90.00
#
_symmetry.space_group_name_H-M   'P 1'
#
loop_
_entity.id
_entity.type
_entity.pdbx_description
1 polymer ?
#
loop_
_entity_poly.entity_id
_entity_poly.type
_entity_poly.pdbx_seq_one_letter_code
_entity_poly.pdbx_strand_id
1 'polypeptide(L)' 'MRITLAAQGLIPCKGYGGIQGQVEWLTTEMVKMGHQVTLIAGPGSSHPMCEVRHAVT' A
#
# COMPACT_ATOMS: atom_id res chain seq x y z
N MET A 1 -1.24 15.33 -5.16
CA MET A 1 -2.68 15.02 -5.00
C MET A 1 -2.88 14.18 -3.74
N ARG A 2 -4.12 14.01 -3.27
CA ARG A 2 -4.45 13.02 -2.23
C ARG A 2 -4.94 11.75 -2.91
N ILE A 3 -4.29 10.63 -2.66
CA ILE A 3 -4.54 9.36 -3.34
C ILE A 3 -4.75 8.27 -2.30
N THR A 4 -5.77 7.45 -2.49
CA THR A 4 -6.01 6.26 -1.69
C THR A 4 -5.88 5.03 -2.57
N LEU A 5 -4.98 4.12 -2.21
CA LEU A 5 -4.92 2.80 -2.82
C LEU A 5 -5.51 1.79 -1.83
N ALA A 6 -6.51 1.04 -2.27
CA ALA A 6 -7.08 -0.05 -1.50
C ALA A 6 -6.73 -1.37 -2.18
N ALA A 7 -6.14 -2.29 -1.43
CA ALA A 7 -5.75 -3.60 -1.94
C ALA A 7 -6.19 -4.69 -0.95
N GLN A 8 -6.65 -5.81 -1.49
CA GLN A 8 -6.94 -6.99 -0.69
C GLN A 8 -5.64 -7.74 -0.39
N GLY A 9 -5.44 -8.12 0.87
CA GLY A 9 -4.28 -8.89 1.33
C GLY A 9 -3.22 -8.07 2.07
N LEU A 10 -2.12 -8.73 2.42
CA LEU A 10 -1.01 -8.15 3.17
C LEU A 10 0.01 -7.50 2.24
N ILE A 11 0.44 -6.29 2.59
CA ILE A 11 1.50 -5.54 1.90
C ILE A 11 2.51 -5.06 2.97
N PRO A 12 3.83 -5.35 2.83
CA PRO A 12 4.44 -6.14 1.78
C PRO A 12 4.01 -7.61 1.82
N CYS A 13 4.06 -8.27 0.67
CA CYS A 13 3.76 -9.68 0.55
C CYS A 13 4.89 -10.54 1.14
N LYS A 14 4.56 -11.67 1.78
CA LYS A 14 5.53 -12.73 2.11
C LYS A 14 5.49 -13.80 1.02
N GLY A 15 6.53 -13.87 0.19
CA GLY A 15 6.62 -14.84 -0.90
C GLY A 15 6.15 -14.27 -2.24
N TYR A 16 5.21 -14.95 -2.91
CA TYR A 16 4.71 -14.52 -4.21
C TYR A 16 3.51 -13.58 -4.06
N GLY A 17 3.62 -12.37 -4.61
CA GLY A 17 2.55 -11.38 -4.60
C GLY A 17 2.62 -10.49 -5.82
N GLY A 18 1.99 -10.91 -6.92
CA GLY A 18 1.93 -10.12 -8.15
C GLY A 18 1.26 -8.77 -7.93
N ILE A 19 -0.02 -8.79 -7.54
CA ILE A 19 -0.78 -7.56 -7.26
C ILE A 19 -0.17 -6.79 -6.08
N GLN A 20 0.18 -7.48 -4.98
CA GLN A 20 0.72 -6.83 -3.79
C GLN A 20 2.05 -6.11 -4.09
N GLY A 21 2.94 -6.73 -4.86
CA GLY A 21 4.20 -6.10 -5.28
C GLY A 21 3.98 -4.90 -6.19
N GLN A 22 2.99 -4.97 -7.11
CA GLN A 22 2.62 -3.81 -7.92
C GLN A 22 2.05 -2.67 -7.09
N VAL A 23 1.21 -2.97 -6.09
CA VAL A 23 0.65 -1.95 -5.19
C VAL A 23 1.74 -1.32 -4.33
N GLU A 24 2.68 -2.10 -3.80
CA GLU A 24 3.82 -1.60 -3.03
C GLU A 24 4.70 -0.66 -3.86
N TRP A 25 5.09 -1.10 -5.07
CA TRP A 25 5.88 -0.30 -6.00
C TRP A 25 5.13 0.99 -6.37
N LEU A 26 3.87 0.88 -6.79
CA LEU A 26 3.06 2.03 -7.19
C LEU A 26 2.88 3.03 -6.05
N THR A 27 2.64 2.54 -4.82
CA THR A 27 2.52 3.39 -3.63
C THR A 27 3.81 4.17 -3.39
N THR A 28 4.97 3.50 -3.47
CA THR A 28 6.29 4.13 -3.32
C THR A 28 6.51 5.23 -4.36
N GLU A 29 6.27 4.94 -5.63
CA GLU A 29 6.52 5.91 -6.70
C GLU A 29 5.56 7.11 -6.65
N MET A 30 4.30 6.89 -6.29
CA MET A 30 3.34 7.97 -6.07
C MET A 30 3.77 8.90 -4.93
N VAL A 31 4.32 8.36 -3.84
CA VAL A 31 4.88 9.19 -2.75
C VAL A 31 6.10 9.97 -3.24
N LYS A 32 7.03 9.33 -3.97
CA LYS A 32 8.22 10.00 -4.52
C LYS A 32 7.88 11.14 -5.49
N MET A 33 6.76 11.03 -6.21
CA MET A 33 6.22 12.10 -7.05
C MET A 33 5.56 13.25 -6.26
N GLY A 34 5.60 13.22 -4.92
CA GLY A 34 5.06 14.27 -4.06
C GLY A 34 3.55 14.17 -3.83
N HIS A 35 2.95 12.99 -4.01
CA HIS A 35 1.55 12.77 -3.65
C HIS A 35 1.41 12.35 -2.19
N GLN A 36 0.31 12.79 -1.56
CA GLN A 36 -0.07 12.32 -0.23
C GLN A 36 -0.88 11.03 -0.40
N VAL A 37 -0.28 9.90 -0.06
CA VAL A 37 -0.86 8.58 -0.28
C VAL A 37 -1.30 7.95 1.05
N THR A 38 -2.46 7.31 1.05
CA THR A 38 -2.91 6.41 2.12
C THR A 38 -3.15 5.03 1.54
N LEU A 39 -2.50 4.01 2.09
CA LEU A 39 -2.68 2.62 1.68
C LEU A 39 -3.68 1.92 2.62
N ILE A 40 -4.76 1.37 2.08
CA ILE A 40 -5.69 0.50 2.81
C ILE A 40 -5.37 -0.95 2.44
N ALA A 41 -4.95 -1.73 3.42
CA ALA A 41 -4.53 -3.12 3.24
C ALA A 41 -4.91 -3.99 4.45
N GLY A 42 -4.69 -5.30 4.37
CA GLY A 42 -5.04 -6.24 5.44
C GLY A 42 -4.33 -5.92 6.78
N PRO A 43 -4.91 -6.33 7.93
CA PRO A 43 -4.28 -6.17 9.25
C PRO A 43 -2.86 -6.75 9.29
N GLY A 44 -1.88 -5.95 9.73
CA GLY A 44 -0.46 -6.33 9.73
C GLY A 44 0.33 -5.87 8.50
N SER A 45 -0.31 -5.16 7.57
CA SER A 45 0.37 -4.47 6.47
C SER A 45 1.18 -3.26 6.97
N SER A 46 2.22 -2.87 6.24
CA SER A 46 3.05 -1.72 6.57
C SER A 46 3.67 -1.14 5.30
N HIS A 47 3.96 0.16 5.30
CA HIS A 47 4.69 0.81 4.23
C HIS A 47 5.58 1.91 4.81
N PRO A 48 6.87 2.01 4.45
CA PRO A 48 7.80 2.92 5.12
C PRO A 48 7.56 4.41 4.81
N MET A 49 6.84 4.72 3.72
CA MET A 49 6.73 6.09 3.19
C MET A 49 5.32 6.68 3.23
N CYS A 50 4.30 5.95 3.69
CA CYS A 50 2.93 6.46 3.71
C CYS A 50 2.12 5.93 4.89
N GLU A 51 1.00 6.58 5.18
CA GLU A 51 0.03 6.08 6.15
C GLU A 51 -0.57 4.76 5.64
N VAL A 52 -0.64 3.76 6.53
CA VAL A 52 -1.34 2.49 6.27
C VAL A 52 -2.53 2.40 7.20
N ARG A 53 -3.70 2.12 6.61
CA ARG A 53 -4.93 1.80 7.33
C ARG A 53 -5.29 0.35 7.11
N HIS A 54 -5.75 -0.30 8.18
CA HIS A 54 -6.15 -1.70 8.10
C HIS A 54 -7.62 -1.82 7.73
N ALA A 55 -7.91 -2.56 6.66
CA ALA A 55 -9.27 -2.94 6.33
C ALA A 55 -9.80 -3.89 7.42
N VAL A 56 -10.93 -3.52 8.03
CA VAL A 56 -11.72 -4.43 8.88
C VAL A 56 -12.71 -5.17 7.98
N THR A 57 -12.76 -6.49 8.12
CA THR A 57 -13.78 -7.36 7.52
C THR A 57 -15.12 -7.19 8.21
#